data_AF-A0A1L7SSX2-F1
#
_entry.id   AF-A0A1L7SSX2-F1
#
_cell.length_a   1.000
_cell.length_b   1.000
_cell.length_c   1.000
_cell.angle_alpha   90.00
_cell.angle_beta   90.00
_cell.angle_gamma   90.00
#
_symmetry.space_group_name_H-M   'P 1'
#
loop_
_entity.id
_entity.type
_entity.pdbx_description
1 polymer ?
#
loop_
_entity_poly.entity_id
_entity_poly.type
_entity_poly.pdbx_seq_one_letter_code
_entity_poly.pdbx_strand_id
1 'polypeptide(L)'
;MTPPIVPCAIIKSLESRIYRGHSVPALPPTLLQNVTHLKICEVNVTLSHWNEDDTVLVQTWLPLNNWNSRYIPVGGGTWAGGPGQFELALPASQGYAVSSTNAGLSGNPVDPSDWALKPDGTVNYGLLKNFASRSVHDMAVVGKAVTAFFYEG
;
A
#
# COMPACT_ATOMS: atom_id res chain seq x y z
N MET A 1 -15.69 11.55 1.68
CA MET A 1 -15.49 10.38 0.80
C MET A 1 -16.25 9.21 1.39
N THR A 2 -17.05 8.50 0.61
CA THR A 2 -17.60 7.20 1.06
C THR A 2 -16.47 6.17 1.00
N PRO A 3 -16.23 5.38 2.06
CA PRO A 3 -15.17 4.37 2.04
C PRO A 3 -15.34 3.37 0.88
N PRO A 4 -14.24 2.91 0.26
CA PRO A 4 -14.29 1.90 -0.77
C PRO A 4 -14.87 0.59 -0.23
N ILE A 5 -15.68 -0.10 -1.04
CA ILE A 5 -16.22 -1.41 -0.70
C ILE A 5 -15.19 -2.46 -1.13
N VAL A 6 -14.61 -3.15 -0.15
CA VAL A 6 -13.69 -4.28 -0.37
C VAL A 6 -14.40 -5.56 0.04
N PRO A 7 -14.59 -6.54 -0.86
CA PRO A 7 -15.28 -7.79 -0.53
C PRO A 7 -14.64 -8.50 0.67
N CYS A 8 -15.47 -8.92 1.64
CA CYS A 8 -15.04 -9.66 2.83
C CYS A 8 -14.03 -8.93 3.74
N ALA A 9 -13.92 -7.61 3.62
CA ALA A 9 -13.09 -6.76 4.47
C ALA A 9 -13.90 -5.63 5.11
N ILE A 10 -13.42 -5.14 6.25
CA ILE A 10 -13.97 -4.01 6.97
C ILE A 10 -12.92 -2.90 6.99
N ILE A 11 -13.27 -1.73 6.43
CA ILE A 11 -12.44 -0.54 6.56
C ILE A 11 -12.45 -0.08 8.01
N LYS A 12 -11.26 0.01 8.61
CA LYS A 12 -11.04 0.45 9.99
C LYS A 12 -10.78 1.95 10.07
N SER A 13 -9.96 2.47 9.17
CA SER A 13 -9.66 3.90 9.10
C SER A 13 -9.38 4.34 7.67
N LEU A 14 -9.61 5.63 7.43
CA LEU A 14 -9.25 6.33 6.21
C LEU A 14 -8.67 7.68 6.61
N GLU A 15 -7.40 7.88 6.31
CA GLU A 15 -6.65 9.08 6.66
C GLU A 15 -6.01 9.66 5.42
N SER A 16 -5.94 10.99 5.35
CA SER A 16 -5.32 11.68 4.22
C SER A 16 -4.37 12.77 4.69
N ARG A 17 -3.24 12.93 3.99
CA ARG A 17 -2.27 13.97 4.26
C ARG A 17 -1.70 14.56 2.97
N ILE A 18 -1.69 15.88 2.90
CA ILE A 18 -1.11 16.61 1.77
C ILE A 18 0.37 16.91 2.05
N TYR A 19 1.23 16.60 1.09
CA TYR A 19 2.63 17.02 1.06
C TYR A 19 2.89 17.92 -0.14
N ARG A 20 3.53 19.08 0.07
CA ARG A 20 3.83 20.08 -0.98
C ARG A 20 5.31 20.15 -1.40
N GLY A 21 6.12 19.20 -0.93
CA GLY A 21 7.55 19.14 -1.17
C GLY A 21 8.20 17.95 -0.45
N HIS A 22 7.58 16.77 -0.56
CA HIS A 22 8.07 15.54 0.04
C HIS A 22 9.33 15.05 -0.68
N SER A 23 10.24 14.44 0.07
CA SER A 23 11.47 13.87 -0.46
C SER A 23 11.68 12.49 0.16
N VAL A 24 11.94 11.50 -0.70
CA VAL A 24 12.27 10.13 -0.31
C VAL A 24 13.73 9.88 -0.69
N PRO A 25 14.61 9.66 0.30
CA PRO A 25 16.01 9.32 0.02
C PRO A 25 16.10 7.92 -0.63
N ALA A 26 17.15 7.72 -1.42
CA ALA A 26 17.46 6.44 -2.02
C ALA A 26 17.61 5.34 -0.95
N LEU A 27 17.10 4.15 -1.27
CA LEU A 27 17.26 2.94 -0.48
C LEU A 27 17.52 1.76 -1.43
N PRO A 28 18.78 1.56 -1.88
CA PRO A 28 19.11 0.43 -2.73
C PRO A 28 18.89 -0.92 -2.01
N PRO A 29 18.44 -1.97 -2.72
CA PRO A 29 18.16 -2.01 -4.16
C PRO A 29 16.77 -1.48 -4.56
N THR A 30 15.88 -1.17 -3.62
CA THR A 30 14.48 -0.81 -3.88
C THR A 30 14.31 0.53 -4.61
N LEU A 31 15.01 1.58 -4.15
CA LEU A 31 14.99 2.91 -4.73
C LEU A 31 16.43 3.37 -4.98
N LEU A 32 16.82 3.46 -6.26
CA LEU A 32 18.22 3.70 -6.63
C LEU A 32 18.66 5.17 -6.52
N GLN A 33 17.71 6.10 -6.48
CA GLN A 33 17.99 7.53 -6.47
C GLN A 33 17.01 8.31 -5.59
N ASN A 34 17.47 9.44 -5.05
CA ASN A 34 16.60 10.33 -4.29
C ASN A 34 15.48 10.87 -5.17
N VAL A 35 14.25 10.84 -4.66
CA VAL A 35 13.11 11.51 -5.28
C VAL A 35 12.77 12.71 -4.42
N THR A 36 12.78 13.91 -5.01
CA THR A 36 12.62 15.17 -4.27
C THR A 36 11.48 16.00 -4.84
N HIS A 37 11.01 16.98 -4.05
CA HIS A 37 10.00 17.95 -4.46
C HIS A 37 8.66 17.33 -4.89
N LEU A 38 8.31 16.16 -4.38
CA LEU A 38 7.03 15.52 -4.63
C LEU A 38 5.89 16.32 -4.00
N LYS A 39 4.87 16.60 -4.81
CA LYS A 39 3.62 17.20 -4.36
C LYS A 39 2.53 16.15 -4.48
N ILE A 40 2.15 15.55 -3.37
CA ILE A 40 1.23 14.41 -3.32
C ILE A 40 0.15 14.59 -2.25
N CYS A 41 -1.02 14.01 -2.48
CA CYS A 41 -1.94 13.63 -1.43
C CYS A 41 -1.68 12.15 -1.12
N GLU A 42 -1.28 11.86 0.11
CA GLU A 42 -1.20 10.51 0.64
C GLU A 42 -2.56 10.15 1.24
N VAL A 43 -3.09 8.99 0.88
CA VAL A 43 -4.31 8.42 1.45
C VAL A 43 -3.98 7.04 1.99
N ASN A 44 -4.16 6.85 3.28
CA ASN A 44 -3.98 5.60 3.99
C ASN A 44 -5.34 5.01 4.32
N VAL A 45 -5.56 3.78 3.86
CA VAL A 45 -6.76 3.00 4.18
C VAL A 45 -6.32 1.77 4.94
N THR A 46 -6.80 1.64 6.18
CA THR A 46 -6.57 0.45 7.01
C THR A 46 -7.79 -0.44 6.95
N LEU A 47 -7.61 -1.74 6.73
CA LEU A 47 -8.68 -2.72 6.68
C LEU A 47 -8.32 -4.00 7.46
N SER A 48 -9.34 -4.76 7.86
CA SER A 48 -9.20 -6.12 8.37
C SER A 48 -10.17 -7.06 7.66
N HIS A 49 -9.86 -8.34 7.62
CA HIS A 49 -10.71 -9.37 7.02
C HIS A 49 -11.59 -10.07 8.06
N TRP A 50 -12.72 -10.60 7.63
CA TRP A 50 -13.60 -11.36 8.52
C TRP A 50 -12.93 -12.64 9.01
N ASN A 51 -13.03 -12.90 10.31
CA ASN A 51 -12.45 -14.06 11.00
C ASN A 51 -10.92 -14.12 10.93
N GLU A 52 -10.26 -13.02 10.59
CA GLU A 52 -8.81 -12.88 10.60
C GLU A 52 -8.43 -11.84 11.64
N ASP A 53 -7.32 -12.06 12.34
CA ASP A 53 -6.70 -11.08 13.22
C ASP A 53 -5.58 -10.36 12.46
N ASP A 54 -5.97 -9.60 11.44
CA ASP A 54 -5.06 -8.87 10.57
C ASP A 54 -5.33 -7.37 10.54
N THR A 55 -4.29 -6.59 10.23
CA THR A 55 -4.39 -5.14 10.04
C THR A 55 -3.58 -4.77 8.80
N VAL A 56 -4.28 -4.64 7.67
CA VAL A 56 -3.68 -4.35 6.37
C VAL A 56 -3.74 -2.86 6.11
N LEU A 57 -2.61 -2.28 5.75
CA LEU A 57 -2.49 -0.90 5.26
C LEU A 57 -2.43 -0.90 3.75
N VAL A 58 -3.25 -0.07 3.11
CA VAL A 58 -3.11 0.35 1.72
C VAL A 58 -2.76 1.84 1.70
N GLN A 59 -1.57 2.16 1.23
CA GLN A 59 -1.07 3.53 1.08
C GLN A 59 -1.16 3.92 -0.39
N THR A 60 -1.82 5.03 -0.69
CA THR A 60 -1.98 5.55 -2.05
C THR A 60 -1.41 6.96 -2.14
N TRP A 61 -0.50 7.20 -3.08
CA TRP A 61 0.05 8.52 -3.38
C TRP A 61 -0.56 9.05 -4.67
N LEU A 62 -1.17 10.23 -4.57
CA LEU A 62 -1.88 10.91 -5.64
C LEU A 62 -1.14 12.22 -5.97
N PRO A 63 -0.46 12.35 -7.12
CA PRO A 63 0.17 13.60 -7.53
C PRO A 63 -0.83 14.79 -7.52
N LEU A 64 -0.51 15.85 -6.77
CA LEU A 64 -1.34 17.07 -6.73
C LEU A 64 -1.29 17.86 -8.03
N ASN A 65 -0.25 17.61 -8.84
CA ASN A 65 -0.04 18.16 -10.16
C ASN A 65 0.57 17.08 -11.05
N ASN A 66 0.44 17.25 -12.37
CA ASN A 66 1.01 16.35 -13.37
C ASN A 66 0.54 14.89 -13.27
N TRP A 67 -0.67 14.65 -12.77
CA TRP A 67 -1.28 13.32 -12.89
C TRP A 67 -1.42 12.94 -14.36
N ASN A 68 -0.89 11.78 -14.74
CA ASN A 68 -0.84 11.30 -16.12
C ASN A 68 -2.07 10.46 -16.50
N SER A 69 -3.13 10.54 -15.71
CA SER A 69 -4.39 9.79 -15.87
C SER A 69 -4.24 8.27 -15.78
N ARG A 70 -3.17 7.77 -15.15
CA ARG A 70 -2.92 6.35 -14.94
C ARG A 70 -2.78 6.03 -13.45
N TYR A 71 -3.35 4.89 -13.10
CA TYR A 71 -3.19 4.24 -11.81
C TYR A 71 -2.29 3.01 -11.98
N ILE A 72 -1.32 2.82 -11.07
CA ILE A 72 -0.57 1.56 -10.99
C ILE A 72 -0.51 1.06 -9.53
N PRO A 73 -0.83 -0.22 -9.29
CA PRO A 73 -0.46 -0.88 -8.03
C PRO A 73 1.00 -1.35 -8.11
N VAL A 74 1.78 -1.09 -7.07
CA VAL A 74 3.11 -1.67 -6.88
C VAL A 74 3.03 -2.77 -5.82
N GLY A 75 3.62 -3.93 -6.11
CA GLY A 75 3.69 -5.04 -5.18
C GLY A 75 5.06 -5.11 -4.53
N GLY A 76 5.15 -5.77 -3.38
CA GLY A 76 6.41 -5.92 -2.66
C GLY A 76 7.34 -6.98 -3.23
N GLY A 77 8.31 -7.37 -2.40
CA GLY A 77 9.35 -8.32 -2.75
C GLY A 77 9.72 -9.21 -1.56
N THR A 78 10.30 -10.37 -1.90
CA THR A 78 10.71 -11.39 -0.94
C THR A 78 9.54 -11.81 -0.04
N TRP A 79 9.58 -11.62 1.28
CA TRP A 79 8.51 -11.93 2.22
C TRP A 79 7.72 -10.71 2.72
N ALA A 80 7.86 -9.55 2.04
CA ALA A 80 7.12 -8.34 2.37
C ALA A 80 6.05 -8.03 1.33
N GLY A 81 4.90 -7.52 1.78
CA GLY A 81 3.80 -7.08 0.92
C GLY A 81 4.13 -5.83 0.09
N GLY A 82 5.01 -4.95 0.61
CA GLY A 82 5.42 -3.70 -0.02
C GLY A 82 6.14 -2.77 0.98
N PRO A 83 7.29 -2.16 0.62
CA PRO A 83 8.06 -1.23 1.44
C PRO A 83 7.50 0.21 1.44
N GLY A 84 6.25 0.42 1.00
CA GLY A 84 5.56 1.71 1.07
C GLY A 84 6.26 2.78 0.24
N GLN A 85 6.61 3.91 0.88
CA GLN A 85 7.16 5.10 0.22
C GLN A 85 8.29 4.83 -0.80
N PHE A 86 9.13 3.81 -0.56
CA PHE A 86 10.27 3.51 -1.44
C PHE A 86 9.84 2.98 -2.81
N GLU A 87 8.71 2.28 -2.90
CA GLU A 87 8.11 1.84 -4.17
C GLU A 87 7.12 2.86 -4.75
N LEU A 88 6.57 3.74 -3.92
CA LEU A 88 5.62 4.78 -4.35
C LEU A 88 6.31 5.99 -4.98
N ALA A 89 7.49 6.37 -4.50
CA ALA A 89 8.10 7.66 -4.83
C ALA A 89 8.40 7.85 -6.32
N LEU A 90 9.02 6.86 -6.95
CA LEU A 90 9.40 6.96 -8.36
C LEU A 90 8.17 7.03 -9.29
N PRO A 91 7.17 6.13 -9.20
CA PRO A 91 5.95 6.25 -9.97
C PRO A 91 5.18 7.56 -9.73
N ALA A 92 5.06 8.00 -8.47
CA ALA A 92 4.39 9.25 -8.16
C ALA A 92 5.11 10.45 -8.82
N SER A 93 6.46 10.44 -8.86
CA SER A 93 7.24 11.47 -9.55
C SER A 93 7.00 11.51 -11.07
N GLN A 94 6.58 10.39 -11.65
CA GLN A 94 6.26 10.24 -13.07
C GLN A 94 4.78 10.51 -13.37
N GLY A 95 4.02 10.98 -12.38
CA GLY A 95 2.62 11.39 -12.54
C GLY A 95 1.61 10.25 -12.36
N TYR A 96 2.02 9.05 -11.94
CA TYR A 96 1.08 7.97 -11.65
C TYR A 96 0.39 8.20 -10.31
N ALA A 97 -0.92 7.92 -10.25
CA ALA A 97 -1.53 7.55 -8.99
C ALA A 97 -1.05 6.13 -8.64
N VAL A 98 -0.51 5.93 -7.45
CA VAL A 98 0.17 4.69 -7.12
C VAL A 98 -0.19 4.20 -5.73
N SER A 99 -0.39 2.89 -5.57
CA SER A 99 -0.66 2.27 -4.27
C SER A 99 0.32 1.16 -3.93
N SER A 100 0.59 1.00 -2.63
CA SER A 100 1.37 -0.08 -2.01
C SER A 100 0.57 -0.64 -0.84
N THR A 101 0.81 -1.89 -0.46
CA THR A 101 0.24 -2.50 0.75
C THR A 101 1.32 -3.19 1.58
N ASN A 102 1.18 -3.18 2.91
CA ASN A 102 2.02 -4.03 3.77
C ASN A 102 1.49 -5.48 3.87
N ALA A 103 0.33 -5.77 3.27
CA ALA A 103 -0.40 -7.03 3.38
C ALA A 103 -0.70 -7.50 4.82
N GLY A 104 -0.62 -6.61 5.81
CA GLY A 104 -0.73 -6.94 7.23
C GLY A 104 0.46 -7.75 7.76
N LEU A 105 1.58 -7.77 7.04
CA LEU A 105 2.79 -8.49 7.42
C LEU A 105 3.72 -7.58 8.24
N SER A 106 4.29 -8.13 9.29
CA SER A 106 5.31 -7.51 10.13
C SER A 106 6.71 -8.04 9.81
N GLY A 107 7.74 -7.44 10.40
CA GLY A 107 9.10 -7.98 10.34
C GLY A 107 9.93 -7.53 9.16
N ASN A 108 11.01 -8.28 8.91
CA ASN A 108 11.96 -7.98 7.85
C ASN A 108 11.63 -8.77 6.57
N PRO A 109 11.93 -8.24 5.38
CA PRO A 109 11.53 -8.87 4.12
C PRO A 109 12.25 -10.19 3.81
N VAL A 110 13.34 -10.55 4.50
CA VAL A 110 14.13 -11.77 4.18
C VAL A 110 13.84 -12.94 5.12
N ASP A 111 13.08 -12.72 6.19
CA ASP A 111 12.65 -13.74 7.14
C ASP A 111 11.15 -13.58 7.46
N PRO A 112 10.30 -14.55 7.08
CA PRO A 112 8.87 -14.48 7.33
C PRO A 112 8.47 -14.91 8.74
N SER A 113 9.42 -15.28 9.62
CA SER A 113 9.15 -15.83 10.95
C SER A 113 8.24 -14.96 11.82
N ASP A 114 8.30 -13.64 11.66
CA ASP A 114 7.47 -12.66 12.39
C ASP A 114 5.97 -12.72 12.05
N TRP A 115 5.58 -13.36 10.94
CA TRP A 115 4.17 -13.38 10.50
C TRP A 115 3.69 -14.73 9.97
N ALA A 116 4.58 -15.58 9.43
CA ALA A 116 4.19 -16.79 8.73
C ALA A 116 3.72 -17.91 9.66
N LEU A 117 4.19 -17.93 10.91
CA LEU A 117 3.79 -18.90 11.92
C LEU A 117 3.06 -18.22 13.08
N LYS A 118 2.13 -18.95 13.67
CA LYS A 118 1.48 -18.61 14.94
C LYS A 118 2.40 -18.99 16.13
N PRO A 119 2.11 -18.52 17.35
CA PRO A 119 2.90 -18.88 18.53
C PRO A 119 3.01 -20.39 18.81
N ASP A 120 2.05 -21.19 18.33
CA ASP A 120 2.05 -22.65 18.44
C ASP A 120 2.87 -23.36 17.34
N GLY A 121 3.54 -22.59 16.46
CA GLY A 121 4.35 -23.10 15.36
C GLY A 121 3.54 -23.51 14.11
N THR A 122 2.22 -23.38 14.13
CA THR A 122 1.38 -23.65 12.96
C THR A 122 1.38 -22.48 11.97
N VAL A 123 1.07 -22.74 10.69
CA VAL A 123 1.00 -21.69 9.66
C VAL A 123 -0.11 -20.68 9.97
N ASN A 124 0.23 -19.41 9.89
CA ASN A 124 -0.74 -18.32 9.90
C ASN A 124 -1.38 -18.19 8.50
N TYR A 125 -2.37 -19.04 8.21
CA TYR A 125 -3.03 -19.07 6.91
C TYR A 125 -3.69 -17.75 6.51
N GLY A 126 -4.14 -16.93 7.47
CA GLY A 126 -4.71 -15.62 7.21
C GLY A 126 -3.70 -14.67 6.59
N LEU A 127 -2.54 -14.52 7.24
CA LEU A 127 -1.45 -13.68 6.72
C LEU A 127 -0.80 -14.30 5.47
N LEU A 128 -0.71 -15.63 5.38
CA LEU A 128 -0.24 -16.28 4.15
C LEU A 128 -1.18 -16.00 2.97
N LYS A 129 -2.49 -16.00 3.18
CA LYS A 129 -3.48 -15.64 2.14
C LYS A 129 -3.38 -14.16 1.74
N ASN A 130 -3.13 -13.27 2.72
CA ASN A 130 -2.83 -11.86 2.46
C ASN A 130 -1.65 -11.71 1.53
N PHE A 131 -0.52 -12.33 1.89
CA PHE A 131 0.71 -12.32 1.10
C PHE A 131 0.50 -12.90 -0.31
N ALA A 132 -0.19 -14.04 -0.42
CA ALA A 132 -0.28 -14.78 -1.67
C ALA A 132 -1.16 -14.11 -2.73
N SER A 133 -2.26 -13.44 -2.35
CA SER A 133 -3.20 -12.89 -3.34
C SER A 133 -4.18 -11.84 -2.81
N ARG A 134 -4.64 -11.96 -1.56
CA ARG A 134 -5.77 -11.16 -1.07
C ARG A 134 -5.41 -9.68 -0.99
N SER A 135 -4.32 -9.33 -0.30
CA SER A 135 -4.01 -7.92 -0.05
C SER A 135 -3.58 -7.16 -1.30
N VAL A 136 -2.96 -7.82 -2.29
CA VAL A 136 -2.65 -7.18 -3.58
C VAL A 136 -3.92 -6.91 -4.39
N HIS A 137 -4.94 -7.75 -4.28
CA HIS A 137 -6.26 -7.50 -4.86
C HIS A 137 -6.96 -6.34 -4.14
N ASP A 138 -6.99 -6.36 -2.80
CA ASP A 138 -7.65 -5.31 -2.01
C ASP A 138 -7.02 -3.95 -2.26
N MET A 139 -5.68 -3.89 -2.35
CA MET A 139 -4.94 -2.70 -2.74
C MET A 139 -5.42 -2.16 -4.09
N ALA A 140 -5.60 -3.01 -5.09
CA ALA A 140 -6.05 -2.58 -6.42
C ALA A 140 -7.50 -2.06 -6.39
N VAL A 141 -8.38 -2.67 -5.59
CA VAL A 141 -9.77 -2.20 -5.41
C VAL A 141 -9.78 -0.83 -4.73
N VAL A 142 -9.08 -0.71 -3.59
CA VAL A 142 -9.00 0.54 -2.82
C VAL A 142 -8.34 1.65 -3.63
N GLY A 143 -7.18 1.39 -4.24
CA GLY A 143 -6.41 2.38 -4.96
C GLY A 143 -7.15 2.95 -6.18
N LYS A 144 -7.89 2.10 -6.92
CA LYS A 144 -8.75 2.57 -8.03
C LYS A 144 -9.87 3.47 -7.52
N ALA A 145 -10.56 3.08 -6.46
CA ALA A 145 -11.64 3.88 -5.88
C ALA A 145 -11.14 5.22 -5.34
N VAL A 146 -10.00 5.21 -4.65
CA VAL A 146 -9.33 6.42 -4.15
C VAL A 146 -8.91 7.36 -5.29
N THR A 147 -8.32 6.79 -6.34
CA THR A 147 -7.88 7.56 -7.52
C THR A 147 -9.07 8.21 -8.24
N ALA A 148 -10.12 7.44 -8.53
CA ALA A 148 -11.32 7.94 -9.19
C ALA A 148 -11.98 9.06 -8.37
N PHE A 149 -12.13 8.87 -7.05
CA PHE A 149 -12.69 9.91 -6.19
C PHE A 149 -11.86 11.20 -6.18
N PHE A 150 -10.53 11.11 -6.23
CA PHE A 150 -9.68 12.29 -6.13
C PHE A 150 -9.62 13.12 -7.43
N TYR A 151 -9.63 12.47 -8.60
CA TYR A 151 -9.43 13.15 -9.90
C TYR A 151 -10.69 13.25 -10.77
N GLU A 152 -11.68 12.38 -10.55
CA GLU A 152 -12.88 12.26 -11.39
C GLU A 152 -14.16 12.65 -10.63
N GLY A 153 -14.03 13.00 -9.35
CA GLY A 153 -15.11 13.43 -8.46
C GLY A 153 -15.41 14.93 -8.51
#